data_AF-A0AAV9MTS4-F1
#
_entry.id   AF-A0AAV9MTS4-F1
#
_cell.length_a   1.000
_cell.length_b   1.000
_cell.length_c   1.000
_cell.angle_alpha   90.00
_cell.angle_beta   90.00
_cell.angle_gamma   90.00
#
_symmetry.space_group_name_H-M   'P 1'
#
loop_
_entity.id
_entity.type
_entity.pdbx_description
1 polymer ?
#
loop_
_entity_poly.entity_id
_entity_poly.type
_entity_poly.pdbx_seq_one_letter_code
_entity_poly.pdbx_strand_id
1 'polypeptide(L)'
;MADNEDLTQVGDSAEADVDMGGEEETAEALEDDDAEDAADNNDAPVRNPQTIFLEYLKSPIVRLAVGSNGEETTLTAHKAIIEQSPWIKERVATQDEDDIVVEMHDESLDAVGCFLQYQYTGEYFPRRLANIPDGLEPDPSIPTVDDTGDQLLKHARVYTLAEKLGLPDLKTLAHSKIHRINSTAVGEIAYARFVYANTPTDDYIIRKPVAAFWATRSHVLRHEAEAEFKAMCLEFPQFGFDVLSLVLDQREKRAREREEDSTPGGKGRKRMRPSINI
;
A
#
# COMPACT_ATOMS: atom_id res chain seq x y z
N MET A 1 -20.99 2.32 -64.40
CA MET A 1 -20.98 3.46 -63.48
C MET A 1 -20.57 2.91 -62.13
N ALA A 2 -19.36 3.29 -61.74
CA ALA A 2 -18.65 2.86 -60.55
C ALA A 2 -18.55 4.10 -59.65
N ASP A 3 -18.79 3.91 -58.35
CA ASP A 3 -18.40 4.80 -57.25
C ASP A 3 -17.98 3.81 -56.15
N ASN A 4 -16.70 3.41 -56.04
CA ASN A 4 -15.55 4.08 -55.41
C ASN A 4 -15.86 4.61 -53.99
N GLU A 5 -15.59 3.79 -52.98
CA GLU A 5 -14.37 3.83 -52.13
C GLU A 5 -14.48 4.88 -51.02
N ASP A 6 -14.67 4.43 -49.78
CA ASP A 6 -13.87 4.95 -48.66
C ASP A 6 -13.66 3.86 -47.61
N LEU A 7 -12.49 3.21 -47.72
CA LEU A 7 -11.86 2.37 -46.72
C LEU A 7 -10.80 3.24 -46.04
N THR A 8 -11.11 3.81 -44.87
CA THR A 8 -10.06 4.42 -44.04
C THR A 8 -9.62 3.44 -42.95
N GLN A 9 -8.40 3.00 -43.18
CA GLN A 9 -7.56 2.10 -42.42
C GLN A 9 -6.98 2.81 -41.17
N VAL A 10 -6.97 2.07 -40.06
CA VAL A 10 -5.99 2.01 -38.96
C VAL A 10 -5.22 3.30 -38.60
N GLY A 11 -5.48 3.78 -37.39
CA GLY A 11 -4.55 4.60 -36.60
C GLY A 11 -4.37 3.99 -35.22
N ASP A 12 -3.43 3.05 -35.12
CA ASP A 12 -2.82 2.60 -33.87
C ASP A 12 -2.14 3.82 -33.23
N SER A 13 -2.53 4.16 -32.01
CA SER A 13 -1.90 5.22 -31.21
C SER A 13 -1.57 4.63 -29.85
N ALA A 14 -0.60 3.72 -29.88
CA ALA A 14 0.28 3.47 -28.75
C ALA A 14 1.09 4.75 -28.48
N GLU A 15 0.76 5.47 -27.41
CA GLU A 15 1.64 6.49 -26.86
C GLU A 15 2.08 6.11 -25.45
N ALA A 16 3.34 5.66 -25.42
CA ALA A 16 4.39 5.90 -24.45
C ALA A 16 4.06 5.83 -22.96
N ASP A 17 4.40 4.66 -22.42
CA ASP A 17 4.94 4.40 -21.10
C ASP A 17 5.80 5.57 -20.58
N VAL A 18 5.40 6.14 -19.45
CA VAL A 18 6.16 7.20 -18.75
C VAL A 18 7.11 6.52 -17.79
N ASP A 19 8.34 6.31 -18.26
CA ASP A 19 9.48 5.86 -17.49
C ASP A 19 9.82 6.90 -16.40
N MET A 20 9.56 6.54 -15.14
CA MET A 20 9.91 7.35 -13.97
C MET A 20 11.34 6.99 -13.57
N GLY A 21 12.31 7.67 -14.18
CA GLY A 21 13.71 7.64 -13.79
C GLY A 21 13.90 8.03 -12.33
N GLY A 22 14.21 7.05 -11.49
CA GLY A 22 14.80 7.26 -10.18
C GLY A 22 16.30 7.51 -10.34
N GLU A 23 16.77 8.62 -9.81
CA GLU A 23 18.19 8.96 -9.73
C GLU A 23 18.91 7.92 -8.85
N GLU A 24 19.77 7.10 -9.47
CA GLU A 24 20.77 6.30 -8.77
C GLU A 24 21.94 7.21 -8.37
N GLU A 25 22.05 7.53 -7.08
CA GLU A 25 23.28 8.05 -6.49
C GLU A 25 24.34 6.94 -6.51
N THR A 26 25.29 7.04 -7.43
CA THR A 26 26.50 6.22 -7.45
C THR A 26 27.46 6.72 -6.37
N ALA A 27 27.48 6.03 -5.22
CA ALA A 27 28.55 6.16 -4.24
C ALA A 27 29.70 5.20 -4.59
N GLU A 28 30.88 5.77 -4.79
CA GLU A 28 32.12 5.12 -5.21
C GLU A 28 32.64 4.12 -4.16
N ALA A 29 33.17 3.01 -4.68
CA ALA A 29 33.89 2.00 -3.91
C ALA A 29 35.21 2.55 -3.35
N LEU A 30 35.41 2.41 -2.05
CA LEU A 30 36.72 2.42 -1.42
C LEU A 30 36.90 1.09 -0.69
N GLU A 31 37.79 0.26 -1.24
CA GLU A 31 38.39 -0.88 -0.55
C GLU A 31 39.30 -0.33 0.56
N ASP A 32 39.10 -0.77 1.80
CA ASP A 32 40.19 -0.87 2.76
C ASP A 32 39.96 -2.09 3.65
N ASP A 33 41.02 -2.89 3.71
CA ASP A 33 41.16 -4.18 4.38
C ASP A 33 41.50 -3.96 5.86
N ASP A 34 41.38 -5.03 6.66
CA ASP A 34 41.76 -5.16 8.08
C ASP A 34 40.89 -4.48 9.16
N ALA A 35 40.14 -5.30 9.92
CA ALA A 35 40.49 -5.64 11.31
C ALA A 35 39.36 -6.35 12.09
N GLU A 36 39.69 -7.57 12.53
CA GLU A 36 39.44 -8.12 13.88
C GLU A 36 37.99 -8.36 14.37
N ASP A 37 37.60 -9.63 14.22
CA ASP A 37 37.11 -10.53 15.28
C ASP A 37 36.45 -9.89 16.52
N ALA A 38 35.12 -9.79 16.46
CA ALA A 38 34.28 -9.63 17.65
C ALA A 38 33.21 -10.72 17.64
N ALA A 39 33.55 -11.84 18.29
CA ALA A 39 32.64 -12.92 18.64
C ALA A 39 31.46 -12.40 19.48
N ASP A 40 30.30 -12.25 18.85
CA ASP A 40 29.03 -12.03 19.56
C ASP A 40 28.44 -13.40 19.96
N ASN A 41 28.70 -13.79 21.20
CA ASN A 41 28.07 -14.93 21.85
C ASN A 41 26.60 -14.62 22.12
N ASN A 42 25.73 -14.89 21.15
CA ASN A 42 24.29 -15.05 21.38
C ASN A 42 23.92 -16.53 21.31
N ASP A 43 24.20 -17.25 22.40
CA ASP A 43 23.84 -18.66 22.61
C ASP A 43 22.34 -18.78 22.97
N ALA A 44 21.48 -18.27 22.08
CA ALA A 44 20.07 -18.63 22.07
C ALA A 44 19.94 -19.94 21.28
N PRO A 45 19.40 -21.03 21.85
CA PRO A 45 19.25 -22.25 21.10
C PRO A 45 18.38 -21.97 19.89
N VAL A 46 18.93 -22.17 18.69
CA VAL A 46 18.20 -22.11 17.42
C VAL A 46 17.10 -23.18 17.49
N ARG A 47 15.92 -22.79 17.96
CA ARG A 47 14.78 -23.68 18.12
C ARG A 47 14.30 -24.07 16.73
N ASN A 48 14.22 -25.37 16.46
CA ASN A 48 13.74 -25.87 15.19
C ASN A 48 12.33 -25.32 14.89
N PRO A 49 12.06 -24.73 13.72
CA PRO A 49 10.76 -24.14 13.41
C PRO A 49 9.61 -25.17 13.49
N GLN A 50 9.90 -26.43 13.22
CA GLN A 50 8.94 -27.54 13.33
C GLN A 50 8.53 -27.83 14.77
N THR A 51 9.43 -27.69 15.76
CA THR A 51 9.07 -27.93 17.17
C THR A 51 8.23 -26.80 17.72
N ILE A 52 8.48 -25.57 17.29
CA ILE A 52 7.69 -24.38 17.65
C ILE A 52 6.25 -24.52 17.13
N PHE A 53 6.09 -24.99 15.88
CA PHE A 53 4.76 -25.17 15.31
C PHE A 53 3.93 -26.25 16.04
N LEU A 54 4.57 -27.35 16.47
CA LEU A 54 3.90 -28.37 17.28
C LEU A 54 3.51 -27.86 18.67
N GLU A 55 4.29 -26.97 19.27
CA GLU A 55 3.93 -26.30 20.52
C GLU A 55 2.69 -25.40 20.33
N TYR A 56 2.62 -24.70 19.20
CA TYR A 56 1.45 -23.89 18.86
C TYR A 56 0.16 -24.70 18.72
N LEU A 57 0.22 -25.86 18.04
CA LEU A 57 -0.95 -26.73 17.87
C LEU A 57 -1.41 -27.42 19.17
N LYS A 58 -0.54 -27.50 20.18
CA LYS A 58 -0.90 -28.01 21.51
C LYS A 58 -1.48 -26.95 22.44
N SER A 59 -1.43 -25.68 22.04
CA SER A 59 -1.96 -24.59 22.86
C SER A 59 -3.50 -24.59 22.89
N PRO A 60 -4.12 -24.07 23.97
CA PRO A 60 -5.58 -23.96 24.06
C PRO A 60 -6.19 -23.18 22.90
N ILE A 61 -7.44 -23.47 22.58
CA ILE A 61 -8.18 -22.76 21.53
C ILE A 61 -8.87 -21.55 22.15
N VAL A 62 -8.68 -20.40 21.52
CA VAL A 62 -9.37 -19.14 21.85
C VAL A 62 -10.49 -18.91 20.85
N ARG A 63 -11.62 -18.39 21.35
CA ARG A 63 -12.78 -18.01 20.54
C ARG A 63 -12.70 -16.51 20.25
N LEU A 64 -12.76 -16.14 18.97
CA LEU A 64 -12.81 -14.76 18.50
C LEU A 64 -14.24 -14.46 18.07
N ALA A 65 -14.94 -13.61 18.81
CA ALA A 65 -16.28 -13.15 18.45
C ALA A 65 -16.15 -11.91 17.55
N VAL A 66 -16.49 -12.04 16.26
CA VAL A 66 -16.30 -11.00 15.25
C VAL A 66 -17.64 -10.54 14.69
N GLY A 67 -17.76 -9.23 14.51
CA GLY A 67 -18.89 -8.60 13.81
C GLY A 67 -19.76 -7.73 14.71
N SER A 68 -20.49 -6.81 14.07
CA SER A 68 -21.47 -5.92 14.69
C SER A 68 -22.83 -6.11 14.02
N ASN A 69 -23.90 -5.81 14.76
CA ASN A 69 -25.27 -5.71 14.23
C ASN A 69 -25.93 -7.04 13.76
N GLY A 70 -25.78 -8.12 14.52
CA GLY A 70 -26.62 -9.32 14.39
C GLY A 70 -26.01 -10.45 13.56
N GLU A 71 -24.86 -10.23 12.92
CA GLU A 71 -24.04 -11.27 12.26
C GLU A 71 -22.78 -11.58 13.07
N GLU A 72 -22.95 -11.83 14.37
CA GLU A 72 -21.84 -12.25 15.22
C GLU A 72 -21.39 -13.65 14.81
N THR A 73 -20.15 -13.77 14.34
CA THR A 73 -19.56 -15.05 13.97
C THR A 73 -18.38 -15.34 14.88
N THR A 74 -18.38 -16.54 15.45
CA THR A 74 -17.26 -17.02 16.27
C THR A 74 -16.25 -17.76 15.40
N LEU A 75 -15.02 -17.27 15.39
CA LEU A 75 -13.85 -17.95 14.82
C LEU A 75 -13.03 -18.61 15.93
N THR A 76 -12.27 -19.65 15.61
CA THR A 76 -11.42 -20.35 16.56
C THR A 76 -9.97 -20.34 16.10
N ALA A 77 -9.04 -20.11 17.04
CA ALA A 77 -7.61 -20.09 16.75
C ALA A 77 -6.80 -20.58 17.96
N HIS A 78 -5.57 -21.02 17.70
CA HIS A 78 -4.65 -21.48 18.76
C HIS A 78 -4.08 -20.28 19.52
N LYS A 79 -4.15 -20.31 20.86
CA LYS A 79 -3.70 -19.24 21.77
C LYS A 79 -2.29 -18.77 21.44
N ALA A 80 -1.35 -19.70 21.32
CA ALA A 80 0.07 -19.37 21.12
C ALA A 80 0.37 -18.70 19.77
N ILE A 81 -0.54 -18.83 18.79
CA ILE A 81 -0.43 -18.23 17.46
C ILE A 81 -0.94 -16.78 17.51
N ILE A 82 -2.07 -16.54 18.16
CA ILE A 82 -2.68 -15.21 18.22
C ILE A 82 -2.06 -14.29 19.30
N GLU A 83 -1.37 -14.85 20.29
CA GLU A 83 -0.63 -14.09 21.32
C GLU A 83 0.57 -13.31 20.78
N GLN A 84 0.94 -13.50 19.51
CA GLN A 84 1.89 -12.62 18.83
C GLN A 84 1.37 -11.17 18.75
N SER A 85 0.05 -10.98 18.73
CA SER A 85 -0.56 -9.66 18.90
C SER A 85 -0.49 -9.23 20.38
N PRO A 86 0.16 -8.10 20.71
CA PRO A 86 0.14 -7.56 22.08
C PRO A 86 -1.27 -7.28 22.60
N TRP A 87 -2.15 -6.79 21.72
CA TRP A 87 -3.54 -6.47 22.03
C TRP A 87 -4.37 -7.69 22.44
N ILE A 88 -4.15 -8.83 21.77
CA ILE A 88 -4.81 -10.10 22.11
C ILE A 88 -4.20 -10.66 23.39
N LYS A 89 -2.87 -10.64 23.50
CA LYS A 89 -2.14 -11.16 24.67
C LYS A 89 -2.62 -10.53 25.99
N GLU A 90 -2.84 -9.22 25.99
CA GLU A 90 -3.35 -8.49 27.16
C GLU A 90 -4.78 -8.94 27.55
N ARG A 91 -5.66 -9.14 26.56
CA ARG A 91 -7.04 -9.61 26.80
C ARG A 91 -7.08 -11.04 27.31
N VAL A 92 -6.29 -11.91 26.70
CA VAL A 92 -6.21 -13.32 27.09
C VAL A 92 -5.61 -13.47 28.48
N ALA A 93 -4.65 -12.63 28.88
CA ALA A 93 -4.06 -12.66 30.21
C ALA A 93 -5.04 -12.31 31.35
N THR A 94 -6.15 -11.65 31.04
CA THR A 94 -7.17 -11.24 32.03
C THR A 94 -8.24 -12.31 32.25
N GLN A 95 -8.26 -13.36 31.43
CA GLN A 95 -9.31 -14.38 31.43
C GLN A 95 -8.83 -15.71 32.00
N ASP A 96 -9.76 -16.49 32.54
CA ASP A 96 -9.51 -17.85 33.01
C ASP A 96 -9.21 -18.81 31.84
N GLU A 97 -8.37 -19.82 32.07
CA GLU A 97 -7.83 -20.68 31.00
C GLU A 97 -8.89 -21.52 30.26
N ASP A 98 -10.05 -21.76 30.87
CA ASP A 98 -11.06 -22.71 30.36
C ASP A 98 -12.05 -22.10 29.35
N ASP A 99 -12.23 -20.77 29.31
CA ASP A 99 -13.19 -20.15 28.37
C ASP A 99 -12.74 -18.77 27.85
N ILE A 100 -11.64 -18.79 27.10
CA ILE A 100 -11.03 -17.57 26.56
C ILE A 100 -11.82 -17.08 25.33
N VAL A 101 -12.47 -15.92 25.46
CA VAL A 101 -13.25 -15.25 24.42
C VAL A 101 -12.73 -13.84 24.19
N VAL A 102 -12.31 -13.54 22.97
CA VAL A 102 -11.85 -12.21 22.56
C VAL A 102 -12.89 -11.58 21.67
N GLU A 103 -13.49 -10.49 22.14
CA GLU A 103 -14.54 -9.75 21.45
C GLU A 103 -13.96 -8.70 20.50
N MET A 104 -14.41 -8.73 19.24
CA MET A 104 -13.96 -7.89 18.12
C MET A 104 -15.16 -7.32 17.34
N HIS A 105 -16.06 -6.65 18.05
CA HIS A 105 -17.36 -6.20 17.52
C HIS A 105 -17.27 -5.23 16.34
N ASP A 106 -16.24 -4.37 16.31
CA ASP A 106 -16.09 -3.36 15.26
C ASP A 106 -15.36 -3.88 14.01
N GLU A 107 -14.91 -5.14 14.03
CA GLU A 107 -14.06 -5.70 12.98
C GLU A 107 -14.85 -6.51 11.96
N SER A 108 -14.40 -6.47 10.70
CA SER A 108 -15.01 -7.26 9.64
C SER A 108 -14.50 -8.70 9.65
N LEU A 109 -15.40 -9.66 9.41
CA LEU A 109 -15.06 -11.09 9.33
C LEU A 109 -13.91 -11.36 8.35
N ASP A 110 -13.93 -10.73 7.17
CA ASP A 110 -12.89 -10.89 6.16
C ASP A 110 -11.52 -10.39 6.62
N ALA A 111 -11.46 -9.31 7.39
CA ALA A 111 -10.21 -8.74 7.87
C ALA A 111 -9.62 -9.63 8.96
N VAL A 112 -10.45 -10.12 9.88
CA VAL A 112 -10.03 -11.10 10.90
C VAL A 112 -9.62 -12.42 10.26
N GLY A 113 -10.32 -12.87 9.21
CA GLY A 113 -9.93 -14.04 8.42
C GLY A 113 -8.55 -13.87 7.78
N CYS A 114 -8.27 -12.71 7.18
CA CYS A 114 -6.95 -12.39 6.62
C CYS A 114 -5.86 -12.32 7.72
N PHE A 115 -6.17 -11.72 8.86
CA PHE A 115 -5.27 -11.69 10.02
C PHE A 115 -4.93 -13.12 10.49
N LEU A 116 -5.94 -13.97 10.68
CA LEU A 116 -5.73 -15.34 11.08
C LEU A 116 -4.88 -16.09 10.06
N GLN A 117 -5.22 -15.99 8.77
CA GLN A 117 -4.42 -16.61 7.72
C GLN A 117 -2.95 -16.18 7.82
N TYR A 118 -2.69 -14.87 7.86
CA TYR A 118 -1.34 -14.31 8.03
C TYR A 118 -0.64 -14.89 9.27
N GLN A 119 -1.35 -15.04 10.38
CA GLN A 119 -0.75 -15.52 11.61
C GLN A 119 -0.26 -16.98 11.54
N TYR A 120 -0.84 -17.80 10.66
CA TYR A 120 -0.40 -19.18 10.41
C TYR A 120 0.66 -19.31 9.30
N THR A 121 0.60 -18.45 8.27
CA THR A 121 1.38 -18.64 7.02
C THR A 121 2.38 -17.52 6.74
N GLY A 122 2.31 -16.41 7.47
CA GLY A 122 3.05 -15.17 7.19
C GLY A 122 2.50 -14.36 6.01
N GLU A 123 1.39 -14.80 5.39
CA GLU A 123 0.84 -14.19 4.18
C GLU A 123 -0.67 -14.47 4.06
N TYR A 124 -1.46 -13.54 3.56
CA TYR A 124 -2.90 -13.74 3.39
C TYR A 124 -3.33 -13.62 1.93
N PHE A 125 -4.52 -14.11 1.57
CA PHE A 125 -4.99 -14.08 0.19
C PHE A 125 -5.62 -12.72 -0.19
N PRO A 126 -5.33 -12.16 -1.37
CA PRO A 126 -4.39 -12.62 -2.41
C PRO A 126 -2.91 -12.52 -2.01
N ARG A 127 -2.12 -13.53 -2.38
CA ARG A 127 -0.68 -13.55 -2.08
C ARG A 127 0.12 -12.72 -3.08
N ARG A 128 1.25 -12.18 -2.64
CA ARG A 128 2.18 -11.48 -3.53
C ARG A 128 2.89 -12.49 -4.43
N LEU A 129 2.85 -12.26 -5.73
CA LEU A 129 3.54 -13.10 -6.71
C LEU A 129 4.99 -12.64 -6.84
N ALA A 130 5.95 -13.54 -6.62
CA ALA A 130 7.38 -13.22 -6.71
C ALA A 130 7.86 -13.03 -8.16
N ASN A 131 7.14 -13.62 -9.12
CA ASN A 131 7.47 -13.67 -10.53
C ASN A 131 6.88 -12.52 -11.36
N ILE A 132 5.95 -11.75 -10.81
CA ILE A 132 5.31 -10.62 -11.48
C ILE A 132 5.47 -9.41 -10.57
N PRO A 133 6.23 -8.37 -10.98
CA PRO A 133 6.28 -7.11 -10.25
C PRO A 133 4.85 -6.60 -10.04
N ASP A 134 4.52 -6.29 -8.79
CA ASP A 134 3.19 -5.84 -8.38
C ASP A 134 2.02 -6.81 -8.66
N GLY A 135 2.31 -8.08 -8.95
CA GLY A 135 1.30 -9.11 -9.12
C GLY A 135 0.71 -9.62 -7.79
N LEU A 136 -0.61 -9.74 -7.74
CA LEU A 136 -1.35 -10.49 -6.73
C LEU A 136 -1.89 -11.79 -7.33
N GLU A 137 -2.01 -12.83 -6.50
CA GLU A 137 -2.63 -14.10 -6.87
C GLU A 137 -4.06 -13.85 -7.40
N PRO A 138 -4.39 -14.26 -8.64
CA PRO A 138 -5.68 -13.93 -9.22
C PRO A 138 -6.81 -14.69 -8.50
N ASP A 139 -7.86 -13.95 -8.14
CA ASP A 139 -9.10 -14.52 -7.65
C ASP A 139 -10.13 -14.56 -8.80
N PRO A 140 -10.59 -15.73 -9.27
CA PRO A 140 -11.60 -15.80 -10.34
C PRO A 140 -12.96 -15.25 -9.92
N SER A 141 -13.22 -15.06 -8.62
CA SER A 141 -14.46 -14.48 -8.12
C SER A 141 -14.47 -12.95 -8.13
N ILE A 142 -13.32 -12.32 -8.36
CA ILE A 142 -13.15 -10.87 -8.27
C ILE A 142 -12.73 -10.30 -9.64
N PRO A 143 -13.30 -9.16 -10.08
CA PRO A 143 -12.85 -8.48 -11.29
C PRO A 143 -11.37 -8.07 -11.23
N THR A 144 -10.73 -7.96 -12.40
CA THR A 144 -9.33 -7.51 -12.49
C THR A 144 -9.14 -6.03 -12.18
N VAL A 145 -10.18 -5.22 -12.32
CA VAL A 145 -10.21 -3.80 -11.98
C VAL A 145 -11.25 -3.60 -10.89
N ASP A 146 -10.85 -2.93 -9.81
CA ASP A 146 -11.71 -2.63 -8.68
C ASP A 146 -12.61 -1.41 -8.97
N ASP A 147 -13.84 -1.69 -9.37
CA ASP A 147 -14.84 -0.67 -9.71
C ASP A 147 -15.64 -0.20 -8.50
N THR A 148 -15.87 -1.07 -7.52
CA THR A 148 -16.58 -0.75 -6.27
C THR A 148 -15.66 -0.26 -5.15
N GLY A 149 -14.38 -0.62 -5.19
CA GLY A 149 -13.42 -0.35 -4.11
C GLY A 149 -13.31 -1.50 -3.10
N ASP A 150 -13.99 -2.64 -3.33
CA ASP A 150 -14.03 -3.74 -2.37
C ASP A 150 -12.65 -4.37 -2.15
N GLN A 151 -11.81 -4.44 -3.20
CA GLN A 151 -10.45 -4.96 -3.07
C GLN A 151 -9.58 -4.02 -2.24
N LEU A 152 -9.66 -2.72 -2.52
CA LEU A 152 -8.94 -1.70 -1.75
C LEU A 152 -9.39 -1.72 -0.29
N LEU A 153 -10.71 -1.74 -0.05
CA LEU A 153 -11.31 -1.74 1.28
C LEU A 153 -10.94 -2.99 2.08
N LYS A 154 -10.84 -4.16 1.44
CA LYS A 154 -10.36 -5.38 2.09
C LYS A 154 -8.97 -5.16 2.70
N HIS A 155 -8.01 -4.66 1.94
CA HIS A 155 -6.67 -4.42 2.45
C HIS A 155 -6.59 -3.24 3.41
N ALA A 156 -7.40 -2.20 3.21
CA ALA A 156 -7.50 -1.07 4.13
C ALA A 156 -8.00 -1.50 5.51
N ARG A 157 -9.00 -2.39 5.59
CA ARG A 157 -9.50 -2.97 6.85
C ARG A 157 -8.44 -3.82 7.54
N VAL A 158 -7.67 -4.61 6.77
CA VAL A 158 -6.53 -5.36 7.34
C VAL A 158 -5.46 -4.41 7.87
N TYR A 159 -5.19 -3.31 7.17
CA TYR A 159 -4.23 -2.29 7.59
C TYR A 159 -4.61 -1.64 8.94
N THR A 160 -5.87 -1.22 9.08
CA THR A 160 -6.38 -0.64 10.35
C THR A 160 -6.44 -1.67 11.47
N LEU A 161 -6.82 -2.91 11.16
CA LEU A 161 -6.83 -4.01 12.11
C LEU A 161 -5.41 -4.33 12.60
N ALA A 162 -4.42 -4.35 11.70
CA ALA A 162 -3.03 -4.62 12.04
C ALA A 162 -2.45 -3.57 12.99
N GLU A 163 -2.77 -2.29 12.78
CA GLU A 163 -2.42 -1.22 13.72
C GLU A 163 -3.02 -1.47 15.10
N LYS A 164 -4.33 -1.75 15.18
CA LYS A 164 -5.03 -2.04 16.44
C LYS A 164 -4.45 -3.25 17.17
N LEU A 165 -4.09 -4.29 16.43
CA LEU A 165 -3.50 -5.51 16.95
C LEU A 165 -2.01 -5.37 17.32
N GLY A 166 -1.35 -4.26 16.96
CA GLY A 166 0.08 -4.06 17.19
C GLY A 166 0.97 -4.96 16.33
N LEU A 167 0.57 -5.20 15.07
CA LEU A 167 1.26 -6.07 14.12
C LEU A 167 1.85 -5.25 12.94
N PRO A 168 3.05 -4.65 13.11
CA PRO A 168 3.64 -3.75 12.11
C PRO A 168 3.95 -4.44 10.77
N ASP A 169 4.33 -5.72 10.80
CA ASP A 169 4.63 -6.48 9.59
C ASP A 169 3.37 -6.77 8.77
N LEU A 170 2.25 -7.07 9.43
CA LEU A 170 0.95 -7.22 8.77
C LEU A 170 0.47 -5.88 8.18
N LYS A 171 0.68 -4.77 8.92
CA LYS A 171 0.34 -3.42 8.46
C LYS A 171 1.13 -3.08 7.19
N THR A 172 2.43 -3.35 7.18
CA THR A 172 3.31 -3.14 6.02
C THR A 172 2.91 -4.03 4.84
N LEU A 173 2.57 -5.29 5.11
CA LEU A 173 2.09 -6.22 4.09
C LEU A 173 0.78 -5.73 3.45
N ALA A 174 -0.18 -5.28 4.26
CA ALA A 174 -1.44 -4.74 3.75
C ALA A 174 -1.23 -3.49 2.91
N HIS A 175 -0.37 -2.56 3.36
CA HIS A 175 -0.01 -1.38 2.58
C HIS A 175 0.62 -1.72 1.24
N SER A 176 1.55 -2.69 1.22
CA SER A 176 2.16 -3.17 -0.01
C SER A 176 1.15 -3.77 -0.99
N LYS A 177 0.06 -4.38 -0.52
CA LYS A 177 -0.99 -4.93 -1.39
C LYS A 177 -1.94 -3.87 -1.92
N ILE A 178 -2.22 -2.82 -1.14
CA ILE A 178 -3.06 -1.70 -1.58
C ILE A 178 -2.47 -1.07 -2.85
N HIS A 179 -1.16 -0.82 -2.90
CA HIS A 179 -0.49 -0.23 -4.07
C HIS A 179 -0.53 -1.08 -5.35
N ARG A 180 -0.92 -2.34 -5.23
CA ARG A 180 -0.95 -3.31 -6.33
C ARG A 180 -2.34 -3.52 -6.91
N ILE A 181 -3.35 -2.89 -6.31
CA ILE A 181 -4.71 -2.94 -6.82
C ILE A 181 -4.88 -1.87 -7.88
N ASN A 182 -5.40 -2.27 -9.03
CA ASN A 182 -5.86 -1.33 -10.04
C ASN A 182 -7.34 -1.02 -9.82
N SER A 183 -7.65 0.26 -9.65
CA SER A 183 -8.95 0.74 -9.19
C SER A 183 -9.47 1.88 -10.07
N THR A 184 -10.80 2.02 -10.09
CA THR A 184 -11.47 3.16 -10.74
C THR A 184 -11.58 4.35 -9.78
N ALA A 185 -11.95 5.52 -10.30
CA ALA A 185 -12.21 6.71 -9.50
C ALA A 185 -13.28 6.47 -8.42
N VAL A 186 -14.30 5.65 -8.72
CA VAL A 186 -15.39 5.34 -7.79
C VAL A 186 -14.87 4.51 -6.61
N GLY A 187 -14.11 3.43 -6.90
CA GLY A 187 -13.49 2.61 -5.86
C GLY A 187 -12.49 3.39 -5.01
N GLU A 188 -11.74 4.32 -5.61
CA GLU A 188 -10.79 5.18 -4.90
C GLU A 188 -11.46 6.20 -3.98
N ILE A 189 -12.66 6.69 -4.31
CA ILE A 189 -13.43 7.52 -3.38
C ILE A 189 -13.89 6.70 -2.19
N ALA A 190 -14.41 5.48 -2.41
CA ALA A 190 -14.84 4.60 -1.33
C ALA A 190 -13.68 4.26 -0.39
N TYR A 191 -12.52 3.95 -0.97
CA TYR A 191 -11.28 3.72 -0.24
C TYR A 191 -10.82 4.97 0.54
N ALA A 192 -10.78 6.14 -0.09
CA ALA A 192 -10.41 7.39 0.56
C ALA A 192 -11.33 7.71 1.75
N ARG A 193 -12.64 7.54 1.57
CA ARG A 193 -13.64 7.72 2.64
C ARG A 193 -13.33 6.82 3.84
N PHE A 194 -13.01 5.56 3.61
CA PHE A 194 -12.65 4.62 4.68
C PHE A 194 -11.35 5.03 5.39
N VAL A 195 -10.29 5.37 4.63
CA VAL A 195 -8.99 5.74 5.20
C VAL A 195 -9.12 6.95 6.11
N TYR A 196 -9.78 8.02 5.66
CA TYR A 196 -9.92 9.25 6.46
C TYR A 196 -10.86 9.08 7.66
N ALA A 197 -11.80 8.13 7.61
CA ALA A 197 -12.67 7.80 8.73
C ALA A 197 -12.01 6.92 9.80
N ASN A 198 -11.09 6.02 9.42
CA ASN A 198 -10.60 4.95 10.31
C ASN A 198 -9.11 5.03 10.66
N THR A 199 -8.40 6.05 10.17
CA THR A 199 -6.98 6.27 10.50
C THR A 199 -6.79 7.63 11.17
N PRO A 200 -5.75 7.80 12.01
CA PRO A 200 -5.45 9.11 12.61
C PRO A 200 -4.81 10.06 11.57
N THR A 201 -4.79 11.36 11.88
CA THR A 201 -4.34 12.41 10.93
C THR A 201 -2.85 12.37 10.62
N ASP A 202 -2.06 11.74 11.47
CA ASP A 202 -0.61 11.56 11.35
C ASP A 202 -0.22 10.30 10.56
N ASP A 203 -1.18 9.47 10.14
CA ASP A 203 -0.91 8.31 9.28
C ASP A 203 -0.70 8.73 7.81
N TYR A 204 0.40 9.43 7.57
CA TYR A 204 0.80 9.88 6.24
C TYR A 204 1.13 8.71 5.30
N ILE A 205 1.43 7.52 5.83
CA ILE A 205 1.82 6.34 5.05
C ILE A 205 0.67 5.91 4.14
N ILE A 206 -0.56 5.88 4.66
CA ILE A 206 -1.74 5.53 3.87
C ILE A 206 -2.45 6.77 3.28
N ARG A 207 -2.43 7.92 3.97
CA ARG A 207 -3.13 9.14 3.52
C ARG A 207 -2.45 9.86 2.36
N LYS A 208 -1.12 9.92 2.33
CA LYS A 208 -0.38 10.64 1.27
C LYS A 208 -0.58 10.02 -0.11
N PRO A 209 -0.50 8.68 -0.30
CA PRO A 209 -0.80 8.07 -1.60
C PRO A 209 -2.24 8.32 -2.06
N VAL A 210 -3.22 8.25 -1.16
CA VAL A 210 -4.62 8.58 -1.47
C VAL A 210 -4.72 10.01 -1.98
N ALA A 211 -4.15 11.00 -1.28
CA ALA A 211 -4.19 12.38 -1.72
C ALA A 211 -3.43 12.61 -3.04
N ALA A 212 -2.32 11.91 -3.25
CA ALA A 212 -1.51 12.00 -4.47
C ALA A 212 -2.25 11.46 -5.70
N PHE A 213 -3.03 10.38 -5.55
CA PHE A 213 -3.89 9.85 -6.61
C PHE A 213 -4.84 10.93 -7.15
N TRP A 214 -5.51 11.66 -6.26
CA TRP A 214 -6.45 12.72 -6.62
C TRP A 214 -5.77 13.99 -7.13
N ALA A 215 -4.61 14.35 -6.58
CA ALA A 215 -3.82 15.50 -7.02
C ALA A 215 -3.33 15.35 -8.48
N THR A 216 -2.90 14.14 -8.85
CA THR A 216 -2.38 13.85 -10.20
C THR A 216 -3.49 13.71 -11.24
N ARG A 217 -4.67 13.20 -10.85
CA ARG A 217 -5.83 12.97 -11.73
C ARG A 217 -6.91 14.06 -11.64
N SER A 218 -6.48 15.32 -11.60
CA SER A 218 -7.39 16.48 -11.46
C SER A 218 -8.48 16.61 -12.55
N HIS A 219 -8.29 15.99 -13.73
CA HIS A 219 -9.31 15.95 -14.79
C HIS A 219 -10.48 15.02 -14.46
N VAL A 220 -10.19 13.83 -13.91
CA VAL A 220 -11.19 12.85 -13.45
C VAL A 220 -12.07 13.46 -12.37
N LEU A 221 -11.46 14.14 -11.40
CA LEU A 221 -12.14 14.83 -10.31
C LEU A 221 -13.19 15.84 -10.81
N ARG A 222 -12.90 16.54 -11.91
CA ARG A 222 -13.78 17.60 -12.45
C ARG A 222 -14.90 17.10 -13.36
N HIS A 223 -14.77 15.91 -13.94
CA HIS A 223 -15.71 15.45 -14.96
C HIS A 223 -16.46 14.17 -14.57
N GLU A 224 -15.87 13.31 -13.74
CA GLU A 224 -16.42 11.99 -13.44
C GLU A 224 -16.90 11.84 -12.00
N ALA A 225 -16.25 12.52 -11.05
CA ALA A 225 -16.48 12.30 -9.62
C ALA A 225 -16.66 13.59 -8.80
N GLU A 226 -17.13 14.67 -9.42
CA GLU A 226 -17.22 16.00 -8.78
C GLU A 226 -18.15 16.00 -7.56
N ALA A 227 -19.30 15.33 -7.66
CA ALA A 227 -20.30 15.32 -6.59
C ALA A 227 -19.80 14.55 -5.36
N GLU A 228 -19.21 13.39 -5.60
CA GLU A 228 -18.64 12.51 -4.59
C GLU A 228 -17.41 13.14 -3.94
N PHE A 229 -16.52 13.75 -4.74
CA PHE A 229 -15.36 14.48 -4.24
C PHE A 229 -15.78 15.65 -3.35
N LYS A 230 -16.78 16.44 -3.79
CA LYS A 230 -17.32 17.53 -3.00
C LYS A 230 -17.92 17.03 -1.67
N ALA A 231 -18.68 15.94 -1.70
CA ALA A 231 -19.22 15.33 -0.49
C ALA A 231 -18.10 14.88 0.46
N MET A 232 -17.04 14.27 -0.08
CA MET A 232 -15.86 13.85 0.66
C MET A 232 -15.19 15.06 1.34
N CYS A 233 -14.89 16.15 0.61
CA CYS A 233 -14.27 17.33 1.20
C CYS A 233 -15.11 18.00 2.31
N LEU A 234 -16.43 17.89 2.23
CA LEU A 234 -17.33 18.41 3.27
C LEU A 234 -17.37 17.51 4.51
N GLU A 235 -17.27 16.20 4.33
CA GLU A 235 -17.28 15.22 5.42
C GLU A 235 -15.92 15.11 6.11
N PHE A 236 -14.83 15.13 5.34
CA PHE A 236 -13.45 15.05 5.81
C PHE A 236 -12.64 16.25 5.28
N PRO A 237 -12.70 17.42 5.94
CA PRO A 237 -11.99 18.62 5.49
C PRO A 237 -10.47 18.44 5.32
N GLN A 238 -9.87 17.58 6.14
CA GLN A 238 -8.44 17.26 6.05
C GLN A 238 -8.07 16.66 4.69
N PHE A 239 -8.93 15.84 4.07
CA PHE A 239 -8.67 15.29 2.75
C PHE A 239 -8.57 16.38 1.68
N GLY A 240 -9.48 17.36 1.72
CA GLY A 240 -9.41 18.51 0.82
C GLY A 240 -8.11 19.30 1.00
N PHE A 241 -7.68 19.48 2.25
CA PHE A 241 -6.41 20.14 2.56
C PHE A 241 -5.20 19.37 2.03
N ASP A 242 -5.17 18.05 2.22
CA ASP A 242 -4.05 17.19 1.79
C ASP A 242 -3.94 17.16 0.26
N VAL A 243 -5.07 17.06 -0.44
CA VAL A 243 -5.12 17.11 -1.92
C VAL A 243 -4.67 18.49 -2.43
N LEU A 244 -5.19 19.58 -1.86
CA LEU A 244 -4.82 20.93 -2.26
C LEU A 244 -3.34 21.24 -2.03
N SER A 245 -2.80 20.82 -0.88
CA SER A 245 -1.37 20.99 -0.56
C SER A 245 -0.49 20.30 -1.60
N LEU A 246 -0.79 19.04 -1.95
CA LEU A 246 -0.04 18.32 -2.98
C LEU A 246 -0.14 18.97 -4.37
N VAL A 247 -1.31 19.48 -4.75
CA VAL A 247 -1.48 20.20 -6.02
C VAL A 247 -0.67 21.49 -6.04
N LEU A 248 -0.63 22.24 -4.93
CA LEU A 248 0.17 23.46 -4.82
C LEU A 248 1.66 23.15 -4.87
N ASP A 249 2.12 22.13 -4.16
CA ASP A 249 3.51 21.67 -4.17
C ASP A 249 3.96 21.27 -5.58
N GLN A 250 3.12 20.52 -6.30
CA GLN A 250 3.39 20.13 -7.69
C GLN A 250 3.46 21.35 -8.63
N ARG A 251 2.63 22.37 -8.41
CA ARG A 251 2.66 23.60 -9.20
C ARG A 251 3.89 24.44 -8.91
N GLU A 252 4.29 24.54 -7.65
CA GLU A 252 5.52 25.25 -7.26
C GLU A 252 6.75 24.56 -7.85
N LYS A 253 6.83 23.23 -7.76
CA LYS A 253 7.91 22.43 -8.36
C LYS A 253 8.02 22.69 -9.88
N ARG A 254 6.90 22.58 -10.60
CA ARG A 254 6.87 22.85 -12.07
C ARG A 254 7.20 24.29 -12.42
N ALA A 255 6.91 25.26 -11.55
CA ALA A 255 7.27 26.65 -11.78
C ALA A 255 8.79 26.86 -11.63
N ARG A 256 9.40 26.28 -10.60
CA ARG A 256 10.86 26.30 -10.40
C ARG A 256 11.62 25.63 -11.54
N GLU A 257 11.19 24.44 -11.96
CA GLU A 257 11.77 23.74 -13.12
C GLU A 257 11.73 24.59 -14.39
N ARG A 258 10.61 25.29 -14.63
CA ARG A 258 10.50 26.21 -15.77
C ARG A 258 11.43 27.42 -15.63
N GLU A 259 11.62 27.98 -14.44
CA GLU A 259 12.53 29.11 -14.22
C GLU A 259 14.00 28.70 -14.39
N GLU A 260 14.36 27.48 -13.96
CA GLU A 260 15.67 26.88 -14.15
C GLU A 260 15.97 26.62 -15.64
N ASP A 261 15.01 26.01 -16.37
CA ASP A 261 15.11 25.79 -17.82
C ASP A 261 15.06 27.09 -18.64
N SER A 262 14.47 28.17 -18.09
CA SER A 262 14.33 29.47 -18.76
C SER A 262 15.56 30.37 -18.61
N THR A 263 16.65 29.94 -17.94
CA THR A 263 17.88 30.71 -17.82
C THR A 263 18.82 30.48 -19.03
N PRO A 264 18.93 31.39 -20.01
CA PRO A 264 19.82 31.23 -21.16
C PRO A 264 21.15 31.92 -20.84
N GLY A 265 22.19 31.19 -20.43
CA GLY A 265 23.48 31.83 -20.17
C GLY A 265 24.65 30.92 -19.80
N GLY A 266 25.27 30.25 -20.78
CA GLY A 266 26.39 29.34 -20.52
C GLY A 266 27.41 29.05 -21.64
N LYS A 267 27.69 30.03 -22.52
CA LYS A 267 28.88 30.10 -23.42
C LYS A 267 29.15 28.93 -24.38
N GLY A 268 28.78 29.13 -25.64
CA GLY A 268 29.50 28.56 -26.78
C GLY A 268 30.99 28.90 -26.69
N ARG A 269 31.83 27.91 -26.37
CA ARG A 269 33.28 27.94 -26.58
C ARG A 269 33.51 27.97 -28.10
N LYS A 270 33.66 29.18 -28.66
CA LYS A 270 34.26 29.37 -29.98
C LYS A 270 35.63 28.70 -29.96
N ARG A 271 35.76 27.54 -30.62
CA ARG A 271 37.04 26.93 -30.92
C ARG A 271 37.84 27.93 -31.76
N MET A 272 38.84 28.55 -31.16
CA MET A 272 39.77 29.43 -31.85
C MET A 272 40.60 28.53 -32.78
N ARG A 273 40.44 28.72 -34.10
CA ARG A 273 41.23 28.01 -35.11
C ARG A 273 42.69 28.46 -35.01
N PRO A 274 43.68 27.57 -35.00
CA PRO A 274 45.08 27.98 -35.07
C PRO A 274 45.38 28.50 -36.48
N SER A 275 45.99 29.68 -36.56
CA SER A 275 46.53 30.24 -37.79
C SER A 275 47.79 29.46 -38.19
N ILE A 276 47.76 28.87 -39.38
CA ILE A 276 48.94 28.38 -40.09
C ILE A 276 49.75 29.60 -40.55
N ASN A 277 51.01 29.68 -40.10
CA ASN A 277 52.01 30.52 -40.73
C ASN A 277 52.82 29.65 -41.70
N ILE A 278 52.98 30.16 -42.92
CA ILE A 278 53.92 29.71 -43.96
C ILE A 278 55.30 30.28 -43.64
#